data_AF-A0A8T7GEN9-F1
#
_entry.id   AF-A0A8T7GEN9-F1
#
_cell.length_a   1.000
_cell.length_b   1.000
_cell.length_c   1.000
_cell.angle_alpha   90.00
_cell.angle_beta   90.00
_cell.angle_gamma   90.00
#
_symmetry.space_group_name_H-M   'P 1'
#
loop_
_entity.id
_entity.type
_entity.pdbx_description
1 polymer ?
#
loop_
_entity_poly.entity_id
_entity_poly.type
_entity_poly.pdbx_seq_one_letter_code
_entity_poly.pdbx_strand_id
1 'polypeptide(L)' 'MFKNILVAVDGSKHSDKAFEMAIDLAQKYESNLFIIHVAH' A
#
# COMPACT_ATOMS: atom_id res chain seq x y z
N MET A 1 16.10 -0.62 -4.34
CA MET A 1 15.05 0.24 -3.73
C MET A 1 13.84 0.20 -4.64
N PHE A 2 12.63 0.16 -4.08
CA PHE A 2 11.41 0.16 -4.89
C PHE A 2 11.18 1.56 -5.48
N LYS A 3 10.54 1.62 -6.67
CA LYS A 3 10.13 2.88 -7.30
C LYS A 3 8.61 3.04 -7.32
N ASN A 4 7.90 1.92 -7.38
CA ASN A 4 6.45 1.82 -7.38
C ASN A 4 6.03 0.73 -6.38
N ILE A 5 5.07 1.02 -5.53
CA ILE A 5 4.49 0.10 -4.54
C ILE A 5 2.99 0.05 -4.81
N LEU A 6 2.42 -1.15 -4.94
CA LEU A 6 0.98 -1.37 -5.06
C LEU A 6 0.49 -2.09 -3.81
N VAL A 7 -0.51 -1.54 -3.14
CA VAL A 7 -1.17 -2.17 -1.99
C VAL A 7 -2.64 -2.42 -2.29
N ALA A 8 -3.10 -3.64 -2.02
CA ALA A 8 -4.50 -4.02 -2.14
C ALA A 8 -5.19 -3.84 -0.79
N VAL A 9 -6.38 -3.22 -0.79
CA VAL A 9 -7.22 -3.05 0.39
C VAL A 9 -8.55 -3.77 0.23
N ASP A 10 -8.95 -4.51 1.26
CA ASP A 10 -10.20 -5.29 1.29
C ASP A 10 -11.12 -4.88 2.46
N GLY A 11 -10.73 -3.86 3.23
CA GLY A 11 -11.47 -3.37 4.40
C GLY A 11 -11.26 -4.21 5.67
N SER A 12 -10.40 -5.23 5.62
CA SER A 12 -10.00 -5.98 6.81
C SER A 12 -8.89 -5.26 7.57
N LYS A 13 -8.79 -5.54 8.88
CA LYS A 13 -7.68 -5.07 9.74
C LYS A 13 -6.29 -5.49 9.24
N HIS A 14 -6.21 -6.57 8.45
CA HIS A 14 -4.95 -6.99 7.84
C HIS A 14 -4.57 -6.07 6.70
N SER A 15 -5.54 -5.67 5.88
CA SER A 15 -5.31 -4.70 4.81
C SER A 15 -4.95 -3.32 5.34
N ASP A 16 -5.50 -2.90 6.49
CA ASP A 16 -5.13 -1.64 7.14
C ASP A 16 -3.64 -1.63 7.53
N LYS A 17 -3.15 -2.71 8.14
CA LYS A 17 -1.73 -2.85 8.50
C LYS A 17 -0.80 -2.90 7.28
N ALA A 18 -1.24 -3.58 6.21
CA ALA A 18 -0.50 -3.61 4.96
C ALA A 18 -0.43 -2.21 4.32
N PHE A 19 -1.52 -1.44 4.42
CA PHE A 19 -1.59 -0.06 3.96
C PHE A 19 -0.63 0.86 4.72
N GLU A 20 -0.62 0.79 6.06
CA GLU A 20 0.34 1.55 6.90
C GLU A 20 1.79 1.23 6.52
N MET A 21 2.13 -0.06 6.39
CA MET A 21 3.47 -0.48 5.98
C MET A 21 3.84 0.02 4.57
N ALA A 22 2.88 0.03 3.64
CA ALA A 22 3.11 0.52 2.28
C ALA A 22 3.42 2.03 2.27
N ILE A 23 2.78 2.82 3.14
CA ILE A 23 3.09 4.25 3.33
C ILE A 23 4.52 4.42 3.83
N ASP A 24 4.90 3.72 4.89
CA ASP A 24 6.24 3.82 5.48
C ASP A 24 7.34 3.50 4.46
N LEU A 25 7.13 2.45 3.67
CA LEU A 25 8.05 2.05 2.61
C LEU A 25 8.10 3.06 1.47
N ALA A 26 6.95 3.62 1.07
CA ALA A 26 6.89 4.61 0.01
C ALA A 26 7.61 5.90 0.41
N GLN A 27 7.44 6.36 1.64
CA GLN A 27 8.15 7.53 2.17
C GLN A 27 9.65 7.29 2.26
N LYS A 28 10.08 6.16 2.83
CA LYS A 28 11.50 5.80 2.97
C LYS A 28 12.22 5.73 1.63
N TYR A 29 11.50 5.34 0.58
CA TYR A 29 12.05 5.07 -0.74
C TYR A 29 11.67 6.10 -1.80
N GLU A 30 11.02 7.20 -1.41
CA GLU A 30 10.51 8.23 -2.33
C GLU A 30 9.76 7.59 -3.52
N SER A 31 8.97 6.55 -3.23
CA SER A 31 8.28 5.72 -4.23
C SER A 31 6.87 6.22 -4.49
N ASN A 32 6.36 5.95 -5.69
CA ASN A 32 4.94 6.09 -5.98
C ASN A 32 4.17 4.99 -5.27
N LEU A 33 3.11 5.36 -4.54
CA LEU A 33 2.20 4.42 -3.89
C LEU A 33 0.87 4.37 -4.66
N PHE A 34 0.51 3.17 -5.10
CA PHE A 34 -0.76 2.87 -5.75
C PHE A 34 -1.61 2.03 -4.79
N ILE A 35 -2.91 2.34 -4.73
CA ILE A 35 -3.86 1.65 -3.85
C ILE A 35 -4.97 1.09 -4.73
N ILE A 36 -5.36 -0.17 -4.51
CA ILE A 36 -6.45 -0.82 -5.25
C ILE A 36 -7.42 -1.51 -4.30
N HIS A 37 -8.71 -1.39 -4.61
CA HIS A 37 -9.78 -2.19 -4.04
C HIS A 37 -10.56 -2.83 -5.19
N VAL A 38 -10.87 -4.13 -5.09
CA VAL A 38 -11.72 -4.81 -6.06
C VAL A 38 -13.11 -4.90 -5.46
N ALA A 39 -14.01 -4.04 -5.93
CA ALA A 39 -15.42 -4.11 -5.62
C ALA A 39 -16.11 -5.08 -6.59
N HIS A 40 -16.96 -5.96 -6.04
CA HIS A 40 -17.87 -6.80 -6.83
C HIS A 40 -19.16 -6.05 -7.17
#